data_AF-A0A4S8L1Z0-F1
#
_entry.id   AF-A0A4S8L1Z0-F1
#
_cell.length_a   1.000
_cell.length_b   1.000
_cell.length_c   1.000
_cell.angle_alpha   90.00
_cell.angle_beta   90.00
_cell.angle_gamma   90.00
#
_symmetry.space_group_name_H-M   'P 1'
#
loop_
_entity.id
_entity.type
_entity.pdbx_description
1 polymer ?
#
loop_
_entity_poly.entity_id
_entity_poly.type
_entity_poly.pdbx_seq_one_letter_code
_entity_poly.pdbx_strand_id
1 'polypeptide(L)'
;MTGVTPGRNMAFLRKHKIFQYFGSDVIVNEVTSSRARFPKPVEQYTVLSFFGRNIVASEGEEWKKYRKISAPAFSDRNNKLVWDESLRIMDDLFTNVWGNQDTIVVDHCVVITLPIALFVIGVAGFGRKISWQSDLIIPPNHSMTFKDALHKVTVGVFTKLVFPRWMMGWTEKLRKVQRAFDELDEFFLPIMRQYMMEMIHARRTSEKKEERYDLFSSLLDANDQDDDERGKKLKLTERELIGNIFIFLVAGS
;
A
#
# COMPACT_ATOMS: atom_id res chain seq x y z
N MET A 1 -19.19 16.60 39.62
CA MET A 1 -19.01 15.82 38.37
C MET A 1 -19.37 16.69 37.19
N THR A 2 -18.45 16.81 36.23
CA THR A 2 -18.58 17.13 34.78
C THR A 2 -17.37 17.96 34.34
N GLY A 3 -16.24 17.27 34.13
CA GLY A 3 -15.03 17.85 33.58
C GLY A 3 -15.12 17.93 32.05
N VAL A 4 -14.86 19.11 31.50
CA VAL A 4 -14.53 19.30 30.09
C VAL A 4 -13.20 20.08 30.06
N THR A 5 -12.11 19.39 29.72
CA THR A 5 -10.75 19.93 29.72
C THR A 5 -10.61 21.01 28.62
N PRO A 6 -10.27 22.28 28.93
CA PRO A 6 -10.33 23.43 27.99
C PRO A 6 -9.29 23.47 26.84
N GLY A 7 -8.55 22.40 26.55
CA GLY A 7 -7.34 22.47 25.71
C GLY A 7 -7.51 22.13 24.23
N ARG A 8 -8.39 21.19 23.86
CA ARG A 8 -8.40 20.61 22.49
C ARG A 8 -9.23 21.39 21.46
N ASN A 9 -10.38 21.95 21.86
CA ASN A 9 -11.30 22.61 20.92
C ASN A 9 -10.94 24.08 20.64
N MET A 10 -10.33 24.77 21.61
CA MET A 10 -9.87 26.17 21.44
C MET A 10 -8.74 26.28 20.40
N ALA A 11 -7.87 25.27 20.31
CA ALA A 11 -6.80 25.23 19.31
C ALA A 11 -7.36 25.12 17.88
N PHE A 12 -8.42 24.33 17.66
CA PHE A 12 -9.03 24.16 16.35
C PHE A 12 -9.82 25.42 15.89
N LEU A 13 -10.56 26.05 16.80
CA LEU A 13 -11.32 27.28 16.52
C LEU A 13 -10.43 28.49 16.24
N ARG A 14 -9.31 28.66 16.97
CA ARG A 14 -8.29 29.69 16.65
C ARG A 14 -7.59 29.42 15.32
N LYS A 15 -7.28 28.15 15.03
CA LYS A 15 -6.70 27.72 13.75
C LYS A 15 -7.60 28.11 12.57
N HIS A 16 -8.93 27.96 12.68
CA HIS A 16 -9.86 28.32 11.62
C HIS A 16 -9.91 29.82 11.27
N LYS A 17 -9.78 30.72 12.26
CA LYS A 17 -9.69 32.17 12.01
C LYS A 17 -8.36 32.59 11.36
N ILE A 18 -7.26 31.90 11.67
CA ILE A 18 -5.97 32.09 10.98
C ILE A 18 -6.08 31.56 9.54
N PHE A 19 -6.77 30.43 9.34
CA PHE A 19 -6.96 29.83 8.01
C PHE A 19 -7.83 30.66 7.05
N GLN A 20 -8.69 31.55 7.54
CA GLN A 20 -9.44 32.48 6.68
C GLN A 20 -8.64 33.72 6.26
N TYR A 21 -7.57 34.05 6.99
CA TYR A 21 -6.80 35.28 6.77
C TYR A 21 -5.59 35.07 5.84
N PHE A 22 -5.02 33.87 5.81
CA PHE A 22 -3.87 33.51 4.96
C PHE A 22 -4.29 32.64 3.78
N GLY A 23 -3.57 32.75 2.65
CA GLY A 23 -3.75 31.89 1.48
C GLY A 23 -3.49 30.41 1.78
N SER A 24 -4.09 29.52 0.99
CA SER A 24 -3.97 28.06 1.16
C SER A 24 -2.51 27.57 1.07
N ASP A 25 -1.67 28.26 0.30
CA ASP A 25 -0.24 28.00 0.15
C ASP A 25 0.55 28.22 1.45
N VAL A 26 0.31 29.35 2.14
CA VAL A 26 0.93 29.67 3.44
C VAL A 26 0.54 28.64 4.48
N ILE A 27 -0.74 28.24 4.46
CA ILE A 27 -1.31 27.25 5.39
C ILE A 27 -0.71 25.86 5.14
N VAL A 28 -0.67 25.42 3.89
CA VAL A 28 -0.07 24.13 3.53
C VAL A 28 1.39 24.11 3.97
N ASN A 29 2.17 25.15 3.68
CA ASN A 29 3.57 25.22 4.07
C ASN A 29 3.77 25.15 5.59
N GLU A 30 2.99 25.91 6.38
CA GLU A 30 3.07 25.88 7.85
C GLU A 30 2.74 24.49 8.40
N VAL A 31 1.70 23.83 7.87
CA VAL A 31 1.29 22.48 8.30
C VAL A 31 2.32 21.43 7.90
N THR A 32 2.82 21.45 6.66
CA THR A 32 3.73 20.42 6.14
C THR A 32 5.16 20.56 6.65
N SER A 33 5.63 21.78 6.96
CA SER A 33 6.97 22.02 7.51
C SER A 33 7.08 21.76 9.01
N SER A 34 5.95 21.82 9.74
CA SER A 34 5.94 21.79 11.20
C SER A 34 5.42 20.48 11.78
N ARG A 35 6.04 19.35 11.39
CA ARG A 35 5.61 17.99 11.75
C ARG A 35 5.39 17.75 13.26
N ALA A 36 6.21 18.37 14.13
CA ALA A 36 6.03 18.23 15.58
C ALA A 36 4.76 18.91 16.11
N ARG A 37 4.32 20.00 15.45
CA ARG A 37 3.09 20.73 15.79
C ARG A 37 1.85 20.13 15.14
N PHE A 38 2.03 19.50 13.98
CA PHE A 38 0.96 18.88 13.19
C PHE A 38 1.33 17.42 12.88
N PRO A 39 1.29 16.53 13.90
CA PRO A 39 1.54 15.11 13.67
C PRO A 39 0.42 14.49 12.83
N LYS A 40 0.75 13.42 12.12
CA LYS A 40 -0.23 12.63 11.38
C LYS A 40 -1.25 12.02 12.36
N PRO A 41 -2.56 12.07 12.06
CA PRO A 41 -3.59 11.42 12.88
C PRO A 41 -3.56 9.90 12.67
N VAL A 42 -2.54 9.23 13.23
CA VAL A 42 -2.27 7.80 13.04
C VAL A 42 -3.44 6.88 13.41
N GLU A 43 -4.32 7.32 14.30
CA GLU A 43 -5.52 6.57 14.71
C GLU A 43 -6.41 6.24 13.51
N GLN A 44 -6.53 7.16 12.55
CA GLN A 44 -7.32 6.98 11.32
C GLN A 44 -6.71 5.93 10.39
N TYR A 45 -5.40 5.72 10.47
CA TYR A 45 -4.65 4.76 9.65
C TYR A 45 -4.58 3.37 10.30
N THR A 46 -5.19 3.17 11.47
CA THR A 46 -5.18 1.88 12.18
C THR A 46 -5.78 0.76 11.31
N VAL A 47 -6.75 1.11 10.46
CA VAL A 47 -7.32 0.18 9.46
C VAL A 47 -6.25 -0.41 8.55
N LEU A 48 -5.16 0.31 8.23
CA LEU A 48 -4.11 -0.17 7.35
C LEU A 48 -3.12 -1.13 8.03
N SER A 49 -3.31 -1.43 9.33
CA SER A 49 -2.38 -2.24 10.12
C SER A 49 -2.78 -3.72 10.23
N PHE A 50 -3.55 -4.26 9.27
CA PHE A 50 -4.06 -5.64 9.28
C PHE A 50 -2.98 -6.70 9.56
N PHE A 51 -1.80 -6.56 8.94
CA PHE A 51 -0.69 -7.51 9.09
C PHE A 51 0.39 -7.05 10.05
N GLY A 52 0.26 -5.86 10.62
CA GLY A 52 1.26 -5.23 11.49
C GLY A 52 1.39 -3.73 11.22
N ARG A 53 2.18 -3.06 12.06
CA ARG A 53 2.52 -1.66 11.88
C ARG A 53 3.36 -1.46 10.62
N ASN A 54 3.19 -0.32 9.98
CA ASN A 54 3.82 -0.01 8.70
C ASN A 54 4.11 1.49 8.57
N ILE A 55 4.82 1.89 7.51
CA ILE A 55 5.26 3.27 7.24
C ILE A 55 4.10 4.29 7.16
N VAL A 56 2.91 3.87 6.74
CA VAL A 56 1.75 4.78 6.64
C VAL A 56 1.07 4.91 8.00
N ALA A 57 0.96 3.83 8.78
CA ALA A 57 0.32 3.83 10.09
C ALA A 57 1.32 4.09 11.26
N SER A 58 2.41 4.82 11.01
CA SER A 58 3.41 5.17 12.02
C SER A 58 3.82 6.64 11.99
N GLU A 59 4.35 7.12 13.11
CA GLU A 59 4.81 8.49 13.32
C GLU A 59 6.10 8.47 14.16
N GLY A 60 6.86 9.56 14.16
CA GLY A 60 8.06 9.68 14.99
C GLY A 60 9.18 8.68 14.64
N GLU A 61 9.80 8.07 15.66
CA GLU A 61 10.96 7.17 15.49
C GLU A 61 10.62 5.89 14.73
N GLU A 62 9.42 5.34 14.89
CA GLU A 62 8.99 4.17 14.14
C GLU A 62 8.85 4.47 12.64
N TRP A 63 8.30 5.64 12.30
CA TRP A 63 8.28 6.09 10.91
C TRP A 63 9.69 6.29 10.36
N LYS A 64 10.61 6.86 11.14
CA LYS A 64 12.01 7.04 10.72
C LYS A 64 12.68 5.69 10.45
N LYS A 65 12.45 4.69 11.31
CA LYS A 65 12.91 3.31 11.14
C LYS A 65 12.41 2.74 9.80
N TYR A 66 11.09 2.73 9.58
CA TYR A 66 10.53 2.16 8.35
C TYR A 66 10.98 2.90 7.10
N ARG A 67 11.03 4.25 7.14
CA ARG A 67 11.54 5.05 6.02
C ARG A 67 13.01 4.76 5.72
N LYS A 68 13.88 4.64 6.74
CA LYS A 68 15.30 4.34 6.54
C LYS A 68 15.47 2.98 5.83
N ILE A 69 14.69 1.98 6.23
CA ILE A 69 14.74 0.62 5.68
C ILE A 69 14.17 0.57 4.26
N SER A 70 13.07 1.29 3.98
CA SER A 70 12.40 1.23 2.68
C SER A 70 12.95 2.21 1.63
N ALA A 71 13.64 3.28 2.02
CA ALA A 71 14.11 4.31 1.10
C ALA A 71 15.00 3.78 -0.05
N PRO A 72 15.94 2.83 0.16
CA PRO A 72 16.80 2.31 -0.91
C PRO A 72 16.02 1.67 -2.06
N ALA A 73 14.83 1.15 -1.78
CA ALA A 73 13.97 0.54 -2.79
C ALA A 73 13.33 1.53 -3.78
N PHE A 74 13.39 2.83 -3.48
CA PHE A 74 12.89 3.91 -4.33
C PHE A 74 14.03 4.68 -5.01
N SER A 75 15.14 3.99 -5.29
CA SER A 75 16.30 4.55 -6.00
C SER A 75 16.05 4.70 -7.51
N ASP A 76 16.85 5.52 -8.19
CA ASP A 76 16.81 5.68 -9.65
C ASP A 76 16.97 4.34 -10.39
N ARG A 77 17.73 3.40 -9.81
CA ARG A 77 17.91 2.08 -10.42
C ARG A 77 16.62 1.26 -10.37
N ASN A 78 15.87 1.32 -9.27
CA ASN A 78 14.55 0.66 -9.16
C ASN A 78 13.53 1.37 -10.08
N ASN A 79 13.61 2.70 -10.22
CA ASN A 79 12.76 3.46 -11.15
C ASN A 79 12.98 3.05 -12.60
N LYS A 80 14.20 2.67 -12.99
CA LYS A 80 14.47 2.10 -14.32
C LYS A 80 13.71 0.78 -14.53
N LEU A 81 13.70 -0.12 -13.55
CA LEU A 81 12.92 -1.37 -13.63
C LEU A 81 11.42 -1.08 -13.81
N VAL A 82 10.88 -0.13 -13.02
CA VAL A 82 9.49 0.33 -13.15
C VAL A 82 9.20 0.83 -14.57
N TRP A 83 10.10 1.64 -15.13
CA TRP A 83 9.97 2.19 -16.48
C TRP A 83 9.95 1.09 -17.54
N ASP A 84 10.95 0.20 -17.52
CA ASP A 84 11.09 -0.88 -18.51
C ASP A 84 9.88 -1.82 -18.49
N GLU A 85 9.38 -2.14 -17.30
CA GLU A 85 8.18 -2.99 -17.15
C GLU A 85 6.90 -2.26 -17.54
N SER A 86 6.79 -0.95 -17.28
CA SER A 86 5.65 -0.14 -17.74
C SER A 86 5.56 -0.14 -19.27
N LEU A 87 6.68 0.02 -19.98
CA LEU A 87 6.73 -0.07 -21.44
C LEU A 87 6.28 -1.45 -21.92
N ARG A 88 6.78 -2.52 -21.31
CA ARG A 88 6.39 -3.91 -21.65
C ARG A 88 4.89 -4.16 -21.45
N ILE A 89 4.32 -3.67 -20.35
CA ILE A 89 2.90 -3.83 -20.03
C ILE A 89 2.02 -3.09 -21.04
N MET A 90 2.42 -1.89 -21.44
CA MET A 90 1.71 -1.09 -22.44
C MET A 90 1.81 -1.70 -23.84
N ASP A 91 2.99 -2.20 -24.22
CA ASP A 91 3.19 -2.89 -25.49
C ASP A 91 2.33 -4.17 -25.61
N ASP A 92 2.24 -4.94 -24.51
CA ASP A 92 1.35 -6.11 -24.42
C ASP A 92 -0.13 -5.70 -24.53
N LEU A 93 -0.54 -4.59 -23.90
CA LEU A 93 -1.90 -4.06 -24.05
C LEU A 93 -2.20 -3.70 -25.51
N PHE A 94 -1.29 -2.98 -26.16
CA PHE A 94 -1.48 -2.55 -27.55
C PHE A 94 -1.49 -3.72 -28.52
N THR A 95 -0.53 -4.64 -28.40
CA THR A 95 -0.34 -5.72 -29.38
C THR A 95 -1.32 -6.87 -29.17
N ASN A 96 -1.54 -7.25 -27.92
CA ASN A 96 -2.19 -8.52 -27.60
C ASN A 96 -3.62 -8.40 -27.05
N VAL A 97 -3.99 -7.23 -26.51
CA VAL A 97 -5.35 -6.98 -26.01
C VAL A 97 -6.14 -6.15 -27.02
N TRP A 98 -5.60 -5.03 -27.47
CA TRP A 98 -6.23 -4.16 -28.47
C TRP A 98 -6.00 -4.67 -29.89
N GLY A 99 -4.78 -5.16 -30.18
CA GLY A 99 -4.42 -5.72 -31.47
C GLY A 99 -4.63 -4.71 -32.60
N ASN A 100 -5.32 -5.15 -33.66
CA ASN A 100 -5.54 -4.34 -34.87
C ASN A 100 -6.88 -3.57 -34.85
N GLN A 101 -7.46 -3.32 -33.67
CA GLN A 101 -8.72 -2.59 -33.59
C GLN A 101 -8.49 -1.09 -33.84
N ASP A 102 -9.22 -0.52 -34.82
CA ASP A 102 -9.12 0.90 -35.19
C ASP A 102 -9.69 1.85 -34.12
N THR A 103 -10.55 1.35 -33.22
CA THR A 103 -11.17 2.14 -32.16
C THR A 103 -11.36 1.29 -30.91
N ILE A 104 -10.86 1.78 -29.77
CA ILE A 104 -11.01 1.16 -28.46
C ILE A 104 -12.02 1.96 -27.65
N VAL A 105 -13.10 1.31 -27.23
CA VAL A 105 -14.11 1.90 -26.33
C VAL A 105 -13.87 1.39 -24.92
N VAL A 106 -13.69 2.31 -23.99
CA VAL A 106 -13.45 2.01 -22.58
C VAL A 106 -14.48 2.76 -21.75
N ASP A 107 -15.35 2.03 -21.06
CA ASP A 107 -16.43 2.65 -20.27
C ASP A 107 -15.88 3.53 -19.13
N HIS A 108 -14.81 3.06 -18.48
CA HIS A 108 -14.17 3.76 -17.37
C HIS A 108 -12.67 3.54 -17.38
N CYS A 109 -11.88 4.60 -17.32
CA CYS A 109 -10.41 4.52 -17.41
C CYS A 109 -9.79 3.59 -16.34
N VAL A 110 -10.42 3.51 -15.16
CA VAL A 110 -10.00 2.62 -14.05
C VAL A 110 -9.93 1.15 -14.46
N VAL A 111 -10.72 0.70 -15.44
CA VAL A 111 -10.66 -0.68 -15.95
C VAL A 111 -9.29 -0.99 -16.55
N ILE A 112 -8.56 0.02 -17.00
CA ILE A 112 -7.24 -0.12 -17.62
C ILE A 112 -6.13 0.37 -16.68
N THR A 113 -6.30 1.53 -16.06
CA THR A 113 -5.25 2.12 -15.22
C THR A 113 -4.95 1.29 -13.97
N LEU A 114 -5.97 0.64 -13.39
CA LEU A 114 -5.79 -0.17 -12.20
C LEU A 114 -5.02 -1.48 -12.49
N PRO A 115 -5.36 -2.28 -13.53
CA PRO A 115 -4.50 -3.39 -13.93
C PRO A 115 -3.07 -2.99 -14.28
N ILE A 116 -2.85 -1.86 -14.96
CA ILE A 116 -1.49 -1.37 -15.24
C ILE A 116 -0.72 -1.12 -13.95
N ALA A 117 -1.31 -0.38 -13.01
CA ALA A 117 -0.69 -0.12 -11.71
C ALA A 117 -0.38 -1.43 -10.96
N LEU A 118 -1.33 -2.37 -10.96
CA LEU A 118 -1.17 -3.70 -10.36
C LEU A 118 -0.03 -4.51 -11.00
N PHE A 119 0.13 -4.46 -12.33
CA PHE A 119 1.18 -5.19 -13.03
C PHE A 119 2.56 -4.59 -12.75
N VAL A 120 2.65 -3.26 -12.77
CA VAL A 120 3.89 -2.53 -12.44
C VAL A 120 4.30 -2.81 -11.00
N ILE A 121 3.39 -2.67 -10.02
CA ILE A 121 3.73 -2.95 -8.62
C ILE A 121 3.97 -4.45 -8.37
N GLY A 122 3.33 -5.34 -9.12
CA GLY A 122 3.60 -6.78 -9.09
C GLY A 122 5.04 -7.12 -9.47
N VAL A 123 5.59 -6.47 -10.51
CA VAL A 123 6.98 -6.68 -10.93
C VAL A 123 7.96 -5.86 -10.10
N ALA A 124 7.79 -4.56 -10.02
CA ALA A 124 8.72 -3.67 -9.32
C ALA A 124 8.70 -3.87 -7.80
N GLY A 125 7.54 -4.24 -7.25
CA GLY A 125 7.38 -4.62 -5.86
C GLY A 125 7.91 -6.02 -5.60
N PHE A 126 7.49 -7.00 -6.42
CA PHE A 126 7.52 -8.41 -6.03
C PHE A 126 8.17 -9.35 -7.04
N GLY A 127 8.77 -8.84 -8.12
CA GLY A 127 9.42 -9.66 -9.12
C GLY A 127 8.47 -10.66 -9.80
N ARG A 128 7.15 -10.48 -9.66
CA ARG A 128 6.14 -11.32 -10.30
C ARG A 128 5.65 -10.65 -11.56
N LYS A 129 6.03 -11.22 -12.71
CA LYS A 129 5.52 -10.80 -14.01
C LYS A 129 4.07 -11.23 -14.14
N ILE A 130 3.18 -10.25 -14.06
CA ILE A 130 1.77 -10.38 -14.40
C ILE A 130 1.62 -9.89 -15.84
N SER A 131 0.84 -10.59 -16.66
CA SER A 131 0.49 -10.18 -18.02
C SER A 131 -1.02 -10.16 -18.19
N TRP A 132 -1.49 -9.44 -19.22
CA TRP A 132 -2.91 -9.32 -19.54
C TRP A 132 -3.60 -10.66 -19.83
N GLN A 133 -2.83 -11.67 -20.24
CA GLN A 133 -3.32 -12.99 -20.65
C GLN A 133 -3.10 -14.07 -19.58
N SER A 134 -2.09 -13.91 -18.72
CA SER A 134 -1.73 -14.89 -17.67
C SER A 134 -2.73 -14.99 -16.51
N ASP A 135 -3.68 -14.06 -16.46
CA ASP A 135 -4.68 -13.87 -15.40
C ASP A 135 -5.76 -14.98 -15.29
N LEU A 136 -5.63 -16.08 -16.04
CA LEU A 136 -6.59 -17.19 -15.98
C LEU A 136 -6.13 -18.37 -15.11
N ILE A 137 -4.85 -18.43 -14.73
CA ILE A 137 -4.31 -19.60 -14.02
C ILE A 137 -4.19 -19.30 -12.53
N ILE A 138 -5.12 -19.86 -11.76
CA ILE A 138 -5.05 -19.86 -10.30
C ILE A 138 -3.90 -20.80 -9.88
N PRO A 139 -2.90 -20.32 -9.13
CA PRO A 139 -1.81 -21.17 -8.67
C PRO A 139 -2.31 -22.32 -7.78
N PRO A 140 -1.60 -23.47 -7.72
CA PRO A 140 -1.94 -24.54 -6.79
C PRO A 140 -2.02 -24.01 -5.36
N ASN A 141 -3.01 -24.46 -4.59
CA ASN A 141 -3.28 -24.04 -3.20
C ASN A 141 -3.78 -22.59 -3.03
N HIS A 142 -4.24 -21.94 -4.10
CA HIS A 142 -4.92 -20.65 -4.05
C HIS A 142 -6.35 -20.76 -4.61
N SER A 143 -7.25 -19.88 -4.15
CA SER A 143 -8.65 -19.84 -4.60
C SER A 143 -8.92 -18.75 -5.65
N MET A 144 -7.95 -17.87 -5.90
CA MET A 144 -8.01 -16.81 -6.92
C MET A 144 -6.60 -16.43 -7.35
N THR A 145 -6.48 -15.60 -8.39
CA THR A 145 -5.17 -15.09 -8.82
C THR A 145 -4.62 -14.05 -7.83
N PHE A 146 -3.30 -13.84 -7.85
CA PHE A 146 -2.67 -12.78 -7.05
C PHE A 146 -3.23 -11.39 -7.41
N LYS A 147 -3.50 -11.15 -8.70
CA LYS A 147 -4.11 -9.92 -9.19
C LYS A 147 -5.49 -9.69 -8.57
N ASP A 148 -6.34 -10.71 -8.60
CA ASP A 148 -7.70 -10.62 -8.05
C ASP A 148 -7.66 -10.42 -6.54
N ALA A 149 -6.80 -11.17 -5.83
CA ALA A 149 -6.62 -11.01 -4.39
C ALA A 149 -6.19 -9.58 -4.05
N LEU A 150 -5.18 -9.05 -4.74
CA LEU A 150 -4.68 -7.70 -4.52
C LEU A 150 -5.76 -6.65 -4.83
N HIS A 151 -6.45 -6.76 -5.96
CA HIS A 151 -7.54 -5.86 -6.33
C HIS A 151 -8.67 -5.84 -5.29
N LYS A 152 -9.16 -7.03 -4.89
CA LYS A 152 -10.24 -7.16 -3.90
C LYS A 152 -9.83 -6.62 -2.53
N VAL A 153 -8.59 -6.88 -2.12
CA VAL A 153 -8.04 -6.32 -0.87
C VAL A 153 -7.94 -4.81 -0.96
N THR A 154 -7.36 -4.23 -2.02
CA THR A 154 -7.25 -2.78 -2.19
C THR A 154 -8.61 -2.10 -2.10
N VAL A 155 -9.60 -2.55 -2.90
CA VAL A 155 -10.96 -1.98 -2.88
C VAL A 155 -11.60 -2.12 -1.50
N GLY A 156 -11.48 -3.28 -0.85
CA GLY A 156 -12.03 -3.51 0.48
C GLY A 156 -11.39 -2.61 1.55
N VAL A 157 -10.07 -2.43 1.51
CA VAL A 157 -9.31 -1.57 2.44
C VAL A 157 -9.73 -0.11 2.29
N PHE A 158 -9.83 0.40 1.06
CA PHE A 158 -10.33 1.74 0.81
C PHE A 158 -11.78 1.91 1.29
N THR A 159 -12.62 0.89 1.10
CA THR A 159 -13.99 0.90 1.62
C THR A 159 -14.00 0.97 3.15
N LYS A 160 -13.13 0.23 3.86
CA LYS A 160 -12.99 0.33 5.33
C LYS A 160 -12.43 1.66 5.82
N LEU A 161 -11.60 2.32 5.02
CA LEU A 161 -11.06 3.63 5.34
C LEU A 161 -12.14 4.73 5.22
N VAL A 162 -12.98 4.63 4.20
CA VAL A 162 -14.05 5.61 3.92
C VAL A 162 -15.27 5.42 4.84
N PHE A 163 -15.65 4.17 5.14
CA PHE A 163 -16.85 3.85 5.90
C PHE A 163 -16.52 3.38 7.34
N PRO A 164 -16.78 4.20 8.37
CA PRO A 164 -16.58 3.80 9.76
C PRO A 164 -17.50 2.65 10.18
N ARG A 165 -17.00 1.72 10.99
CA ARG A 165 -17.76 0.55 11.48
C ARG A 165 -19.06 0.90 12.21
N TRP A 166 -19.13 2.06 12.90
CA TRP A 166 -20.34 2.47 13.65
C TRP A 166 -21.53 2.79 12.74
N MET A 167 -21.29 3.04 11.45
CA MET A 167 -22.33 3.39 10.48
C MET A 167 -23.06 2.14 9.95
N MET A 168 -22.60 0.94 10.27
CA MET A 168 -23.11 -0.28 9.64
C MET A 168 -24.47 -0.71 10.19
N GLY A 169 -25.38 -1.11 9.29
CA GLY A 169 -26.68 -1.70 9.64
C GLY A 169 -27.91 -0.79 9.55
N TRP A 170 -27.73 0.53 9.34
CA TRP A 170 -28.86 1.48 9.28
C TRP A 170 -29.67 1.42 7.98
N THR A 171 -29.06 0.97 6.87
CA THR A 171 -29.74 0.83 5.57
C THR A 171 -29.29 -0.45 4.86
N GLU A 172 -30.05 -0.88 3.85
CA GLU A 172 -29.69 -2.04 3.02
C GLU A 172 -28.33 -1.85 2.32
N LYS A 173 -28.00 -0.62 1.89
CA LYS A 173 -26.69 -0.30 1.32
C LYS A 173 -25.57 -0.51 2.34
N LEU A 174 -25.76 -0.09 3.59
CA LEU A 174 -24.78 -0.28 4.66
C LEU A 174 -24.62 -1.75 5.06
N ARG A 175 -25.67 -2.58 4.93
CA ARG A 175 -25.55 -4.03 5.08
C ARG A 175 -24.72 -4.69 3.98
N LYS A 176 -24.77 -4.16 2.75
CA LYS A 176 -23.86 -4.61 1.67
C LYS A 176 -22.40 -4.25 1.98
N VAL A 177 -22.17 -3.05 2.52
CA VAL A 177 -20.81 -2.65 2.96
C VAL A 177 -20.31 -3.52 4.11
N GLN A 178 -21.16 -3.85 5.08
CA GLN A 178 -20.80 -4.79 6.15
C GLN A 178 -20.39 -6.16 5.59
N ARG A 179 -21.14 -6.74 4.66
CA ARG A 179 -20.75 -8.00 4.01
C ARG A 179 -19.41 -7.90 3.29
N ALA A 180 -19.15 -6.81 2.57
CA ALA A 180 -17.85 -6.57 1.95
C ALA A 180 -16.71 -6.44 2.99
N PHE A 181 -17.02 -5.96 4.20
CA PHE A 181 -16.05 -5.91 5.30
C PHE A 181 -15.72 -7.32 5.81
N ASP A 182 -16.74 -8.16 5.97
CA ASP A 182 -16.61 -9.53 6.44
C ASP A 182 -15.84 -10.36 5.39
N GLU A 183 -16.19 -10.25 4.11
CA GLU A 183 -15.46 -10.89 3.00
C GLU A 183 -13.97 -10.45 2.94
N LEU A 184 -13.69 -9.18 3.17
CA LEU A 184 -12.32 -8.69 3.25
C LEU A 184 -11.55 -9.35 4.40
N ASP A 185 -12.13 -9.37 5.61
CA ASP A 185 -11.45 -9.88 6.81
C ASP A 185 -11.30 -11.40 6.79
N GLU A 186 -12.32 -12.13 6.35
CA GLU A 186 -12.38 -13.59 6.45
C GLU A 186 -11.82 -14.31 5.22
N PHE A 187 -11.87 -13.68 4.03
CA PHE A 187 -11.49 -14.36 2.79
C PHE A 187 -10.31 -13.70 2.08
N PHE A 188 -10.39 -12.41 1.74
CA PHE A 188 -9.38 -11.77 0.89
C PHE A 188 -8.06 -11.49 1.63
N LEU A 189 -8.09 -11.02 2.88
CA LEU A 189 -6.86 -10.77 3.65
C LEU A 189 -6.04 -12.05 3.92
N PRO A 190 -6.62 -13.20 4.31
CA PRO A 190 -5.88 -14.44 4.47
C PRO A 190 -5.18 -14.92 3.19
N ILE A 191 -5.86 -14.85 2.04
CA ILE A 191 -5.29 -15.22 0.73
C ILE A 191 -4.08 -14.33 0.41
N MET A 192 -4.23 -13.02 0.59
CA MET A 192 -3.16 -12.08 0.32
C MET A 192 -1.98 -12.27 1.28
N ARG A 193 -2.26 -12.60 2.55
CA ARG A 193 -1.21 -13.00 3.51
C ARG A 193 -0.45 -14.23 3.04
N GLN A 194 -1.15 -15.25 2.56
CA GLN A 194 -0.53 -16.47 2.04
C GLN A 194 0.41 -16.15 0.87
N TYR A 195 -0.05 -15.35 -0.10
CA TYR A 195 0.81 -14.90 -1.20
C TYR A 195 2.07 -14.18 -0.71
N MET A 196 1.94 -13.24 0.22
CA MET A 196 3.10 -12.54 0.77
C MET A 196 4.07 -13.49 1.47
N MET A 197 3.56 -14.44 2.26
CA MET A 197 4.40 -15.43 2.95
C MET A 197 5.14 -16.34 1.98
N GLU A 198 4.48 -16.84 0.94
CA GLU A 198 5.10 -17.63 -0.11
C GLU A 198 6.20 -16.84 -0.84
N MET A 199 5.96 -15.55 -1.12
CA MET A 199 6.96 -14.68 -1.72
C MET A 199 8.16 -14.44 -0.78
N ILE A 200 7.92 -14.29 0.53
CA ILE A 200 9.01 -14.14 1.52
C ILE A 200 9.83 -15.43 1.56
N HIS A 201 9.16 -16.58 1.62
CA HIS A 201 9.80 -17.88 1.71
C HIS A 201 10.61 -18.20 0.46
N ALA A 202 10.00 -18.09 -0.73
CA ALA A 202 10.66 -18.37 -2.00
C ALA A 202 11.91 -17.50 -2.21
N ARG A 203 11.89 -16.25 -1.74
CA ARG A 203 13.07 -15.37 -1.79
C ARG A 203 14.16 -15.78 -0.81
N ARG A 204 13.81 -16.16 0.42
CA ARG A 204 14.80 -16.61 1.42
C ARG A 204 15.48 -17.93 1.03
N THR A 205 14.79 -18.78 0.28
CA THR A 205 15.30 -20.10 -0.13
C THR A 205 15.95 -20.11 -1.52
N SER A 206 15.93 -18.99 -2.25
CA SER A 206 16.51 -18.93 -3.60
C SER A 206 18.04 -18.99 -3.56
N GLU A 207 18.64 -20.03 -4.13
CA GLU A 207 20.10 -20.22 -4.20
C GLU A 207 20.80 -19.16 -5.08
N LYS A 208 20.09 -18.62 -6.07
CA LYS A 208 20.54 -17.47 -6.85
C LYS A 208 19.98 -16.19 -6.24
N LYS A 209 20.83 -15.43 -5.57
CA LYS A 209 20.65 -13.98 -5.42
C LYS A 209 20.90 -13.34 -6.78
N GLU A 210 19.99 -13.52 -7.74
CA GLU A 210 19.96 -12.60 -8.86
C GLU A 210 19.87 -11.19 -8.26
N GLU A 211 20.70 -10.26 -8.72
CA GLU A 211 20.62 -8.86 -8.30
C GLU A 211 19.28 -8.29 -8.77
N ARG A 212 18.24 -8.54 -7.98
CA ARG A 212 16.87 -8.17 -8.30
C ARG A 212 16.55 -6.89 -7.59
N TYR A 213 16.52 -5.81 -8.36
CA TYR A 213 16.23 -4.46 -7.89
C TYR A 213 14.72 -4.25 -7.65
N ASP A 214 14.03 -5.25 -7.13
CA ASP A 214 12.64 -5.10 -6.71
C ASP A 214 12.57 -4.63 -5.24
N LEU A 215 11.52 -3.88 -4.92
CA LEU A 215 11.33 -3.22 -3.62
C LEU A 215 11.32 -4.23 -2.47
N PHE A 216 10.76 -5.41 -2.69
CA PHE A 216 10.72 -6.46 -1.69
C PHE A 216 12.10 -7.06 -1.40
N SER A 217 12.92 -7.31 -2.41
CA SER A 217 14.28 -7.80 -2.22
C SER A 217 15.12 -6.75 -1.47
N SER A 218 14.96 -5.48 -1.83
CA SER A 218 15.59 -4.37 -1.12
C SER A 218 15.16 -4.28 0.36
N LEU A 219 13.87 -4.50 0.65
CA LEU A 219 13.35 -4.53 2.03
C LEU A 219 13.83 -5.74 2.83
N LEU A 220 13.93 -6.92 2.20
CA LEU A 220 14.49 -8.11 2.82
C LEU A 220 15.98 -7.95 3.10
N ASP A 221 16.74 -7.50 2.11
CA ASP A 221 18.18 -7.30 2.24
C ASP A 221 18.50 -6.23 3.29
N ALA A 222 17.77 -5.11 3.29
CA ALA A 222 17.93 -4.06 4.32
C ALA A 222 17.52 -4.54 5.72
N ASN A 223 16.65 -5.55 5.82
CA ASN A 223 16.28 -6.17 7.09
C ASN A 223 17.31 -7.22 7.56
N ASP A 224 17.99 -7.89 6.61
CA ASP A 224 18.93 -8.97 6.89
C ASP A 224 20.38 -8.45 7.04
N GLN A 225 20.69 -7.25 6.56
CA GLN A 225 21.94 -6.53 6.86
C GLN A 225 22.02 -6.22 8.37
N ASP A 226 22.88 -6.96 9.07
CA ASP A 226 23.39 -6.56 10.37
C ASP A 226 24.44 -5.44 10.18
N ASP A 227 24.44 -4.49 11.12
CA ASP A 227 25.46 -3.44 11.35
C ASP A 227 25.26 -2.07 10.67
N ASP A 228 24.56 -1.17 11.38
CA ASP A 228 25.08 0.21 11.51
C ASP A 228 26.30 0.11 12.46
N GLU A 229 27.40 0.82 12.15
CA GLU A 229 28.62 1.00 12.97
C GLU A 229 28.39 1.52 14.42
N ARG A 230 27.13 1.65 14.85
CA ARG A 230 26.67 2.09 16.18
C ARG A 230 25.92 1.01 16.97
N GLY A 231 25.89 -0.24 16.51
CA GLY A 231 25.38 -1.39 17.28
C GLY A 231 23.86 -1.42 17.53
N LYS A 232 23.06 -0.60 16.84
CA LYS A 232 21.58 -0.68 16.90
C LYS A 232 21.04 -1.49 15.72
N LYS A 233 20.55 -2.71 16.02
CA LYS A 233 19.82 -3.55 15.07
C LYS A 233 18.56 -2.84 14.57
N LEU A 234 18.56 -2.36 13.34
CA LEU A 234 17.38 -1.83 12.65
C LEU A 234 16.60 -2.96 11.94
N LYS A 235 16.33 -4.06 12.65
CA LYS A 235 15.55 -5.18 12.09
C LYS A 235 14.04 -4.96 12.26
N LEU A 236 13.29 -5.23 11.21
CA LEU A 236 11.84 -5.40 11.24
C LEU A 236 11.51 -6.77 11.84
N THR A 237 10.49 -6.79 12.69
CA THR A 237 9.84 -8.06 13.03
C THR A 237 9.10 -8.61 11.80
N GLU A 238 8.80 -9.91 11.78
CA GLU A 238 8.04 -10.52 10.68
C GLU A 238 6.71 -9.80 10.41
N ARG A 239 5.99 -9.39 11.47
CA ARG A 239 4.73 -8.63 11.33
C ARG A 239 4.96 -7.23 10.74
N GLU A 240 6.02 -6.53 11.15
CA GLU A 240 6.37 -5.23 10.56
C GLU A 240 6.80 -5.36 9.10
N LEU A 241 7.53 -6.42 8.76
CA LEU A 241 7.94 -6.71 7.39
C LEU A 241 6.72 -6.95 6.51
N ILE A 242 5.83 -7.88 6.89
CA ILE A 242 4.59 -8.17 6.15
C ILE A 242 3.70 -6.92 6.09
N GLY A 243 3.60 -6.15 7.17
CA GLY A 243 2.82 -4.91 7.21
C GLY A 243 3.34 -3.85 6.24
N ASN A 244 4.66 -3.68 6.14
CA ASN A 244 5.27 -2.74 5.19
C ASN A 244 5.12 -3.23 3.73
N ILE A 245 5.31 -4.52 3.49
CA ILE A 245 5.08 -5.14 2.18
C ILE A 245 3.63 -4.91 1.73
N PHE A 246 2.68 -5.20 2.60
CA PHE A 246 1.26 -5.02 2.34
C PHE A 246 0.90 -3.57 2.00
N ILE A 247 1.41 -2.60 2.75
CA ILE A 247 1.03 -1.21 2.49
C ILE A 247 1.63 -0.70 1.18
N PHE A 248 2.81 -1.18 0.76
CA PHE A 248 3.35 -0.83 -0.55
C PHE A 248 2.53 -1.42 -1.70
N LEU A 249 1.98 -2.62 -1.52
CA LEU A 249 1.03 -3.22 -2.47
C LEU A 249 -0.24 -2.38 -2.61
N VAL A 250 -0.89 -2.05 -1.49
CA VAL A 250 -2.17 -1.34 -1.50
C VAL A 250 -2.01 0.13 -1.87
N ALA A 251 -0.92 0.78 -1.47
CA ALA A 251 -0.68 2.18 -1.79
C ALA A 251 -0.14 2.40 -3.21
N GLY A 252 0.48 1.38 -3.80
CA GLY A 252 1.02 1.41 -5.17
C GLY A 252 0.05 0.94 -6.25
N SER A 253 -1.05 0.27 -5.86
CA SER A 253 -2.16 -0.15 -6.74
C SER A 253 -3.21 0.94 -6.90
#